data_AF-A0A964RW36-F1
#
_entry.id   AF-A0A964RW36-F1
#
_cell.length_a   1.000
_cell.length_b   1.000
_cell.length_c   1.000
_cell.angle_alpha   90.00
_cell.angle_beta   90.00
_cell.angle_gamma   90.00
#
_symmetry.space_group_name_H-M   'P 1'
#
loop_
_entity.id
_entity.type
_entity.pdbx_description
1 polymer ?
#
loop_
_entity_poly.entity_id
_entity_poly.type
_entity_poly.pdbx_seq_one_letter_code
_entity_poly.pdbx_strand_id
1 'polypeptide(L)'
;MKTVHIKLLLPYNWWHLRSLKITDGNNQLLTKVKHGGEYSVVLDECTEKLFIKIDHVRSQVDIPADQDTLHLILFLDFRDDWFHKYIDVLKRNCIKGRFTTADDFNSFDSSFYKKTNNWLSVNKINKPLLNFGLAISAALIVTSVMQQNNPYQDLLFFIGTCSTISLLFTISQKNNMPVFDYKSRIIATALLFVLAYFFIAPSAIISILFFTVIAAFIIKSLSTLNNLKVN
;
A
#
# COMPACT_ATOMS: atom_id res chain seq x y z
N MET A 1 28.23 6.94 -27.71
CA MET A 1 26.87 7.27 -27.22
C MET A 1 26.24 5.99 -26.68
N LYS A 2 25.58 6.01 -25.52
CA LYS A 2 24.98 4.80 -24.91
C LYS A 2 23.46 4.87 -24.94
N THR A 3 22.80 3.77 -25.26
CA THR A 3 21.32 3.67 -25.21
C THR A 3 20.89 2.89 -23.98
N VAL A 4 20.03 3.48 -23.16
CA VAL A 4 19.47 2.84 -21.97
C VAL A 4 17.98 2.59 -22.15
N HIS A 5 17.59 1.32 -22.13
CA HIS A 5 16.20 0.89 -22.02
C HIS A 5 15.81 0.82 -20.55
N ILE A 6 14.76 1.54 -20.18
CA ILE A 6 14.35 1.74 -18.79
C ILE A 6 12.94 1.18 -18.63
N LYS A 7 12.77 0.31 -17.63
CA LYS A 7 11.48 -0.24 -17.23
C LYS A 7 11.25 0.08 -15.76
N LEU A 8 10.04 0.56 -15.43
CA LEU A 8 9.63 0.84 -14.06
C LEU A 8 8.49 -0.08 -13.62
N LEU A 9 8.78 -0.87 -12.60
CA LEU A 9 7.77 -1.67 -11.90
C LEU A 9 7.62 -1.24 -10.45
N LEU A 10 6.37 -1.04 -10.07
CA LEU A 10 5.95 -0.72 -8.71
C LEU A 10 4.97 -1.82 -8.28
N PRO A 11 5.04 -2.29 -7.03
CA PRO A 11 4.14 -3.32 -6.53
C PRO A 11 2.72 -2.75 -6.40
N TYR A 12 1.70 -3.61 -6.50
CA TYR A 12 0.31 -3.29 -6.14
C TYR A 12 -0.28 -2.01 -6.77
N ASN A 13 0.14 -1.64 -8.00
CA ASN A 13 -0.22 -0.38 -8.66
C ASN A 13 0.02 0.88 -7.81
N TRP A 14 0.93 0.81 -6.84
CA TRP A 14 1.31 1.98 -6.05
C TRP A 14 1.93 3.02 -6.96
N TRP A 15 1.52 4.28 -6.76
CA TRP A 15 1.96 5.42 -7.57
C TRP A 15 1.79 5.25 -9.09
N HIS A 16 0.81 4.46 -9.55
CA HIS A 16 0.50 4.28 -10.97
C HIS A 16 0.29 5.62 -11.73
N LEU A 17 -0.17 6.66 -11.04
CA LEU A 17 -0.38 7.99 -11.62
C LEU A 17 0.86 8.90 -11.56
N ARG A 18 1.92 8.52 -10.83
CA ARG A 18 3.13 9.33 -10.71
C ARG A 18 4.17 8.93 -11.76
N SER A 19 4.93 9.92 -12.20
CA SER A 19 6.08 9.71 -13.08
C SER A 19 7.38 9.93 -12.31
N LEU A 20 8.31 8.99 -12.42
CA LEU A 20 9.69 9.16 -11.96
C LEU A 20 10.44 10.08 -12.91
N LYS A 21 11.21 11.02 -12.37
CA LYS A 21 12.13 11.85 -13.16
C LYS A 21 13.51 11.18 -13.14
N ILE A 22 14.13 11.06 -14.31
CA ILE A 22 15.50 10.57 -14.45
C ILE A 22 16.35 11.73 -14.94
N THR A 23 17.41 12.03 -14.22
CA THR A 23 18.35 13.11 -14.53
C THR A 23 19.78 12.58 -14.61
N ASP A 24 20.62 13.28 -15.36
CA ASP A 24 22.06 13.02 -15.43
C ASP A 24 22.84 13.60 -14.23
N GLY A 25 24.17 13.50 -14.28
CA GLY A 25 25.10 14.09 -13.32
C GLY A 25 24.94 15.61 -13.12
N ASN A 26 24.51 16.30 -14.17
CA ASN A 26 24.33 17.76 -14.22
C ASN A 26 22.90 18.20 -13.85
N ASN A 27 22.07 17.27 -13.38
CA ASN A 27 20.66 17.51 -13.02
C ASN A 27 19.79 17.94 -14.22
N GLN A 28 20.22 17.65 -15.45
CA GLN A 28 19.42 17.78 -16.66
C GLN A 28 18.41 16.64 -16.72
N LEU A 29 17.15 16.97 -17.04
CA LEU A 29 16.09 15.98 -17.17
C LEU A 29 16.27 15.18 -18.47
N LEU A 30 16.48 13.88 -18.33
CA LEU A 30 16.61 12.95 -19.43
C LEU A 30 15.23 12.43 -19.87
N THR A 31 14.45 11.92 -18.91
CA THR A 31 13.12 11.39 -19.20
C THR A 31 12.21 11.35 -17.97
N LYS A 32 10.93 11.07 -18.22
CA LYS A 32 9.93 10.77 -17.19
C LYS A 32 9.35 9.39 -17.43
N VAL A 33 9.51 8.49 -16.45
CA VAL A 33 9.10 7.10 -16.55
C VAL A 33 7.85 6.87 -15.70
N LYS A 34 6.79 6.33 -16.30
CA LYS A 34 5.58 5.88 -15.59
C LYS A 34 5.62 4.39 -15.30
N HIS A 35 4.85 3.98 -14.29
CA HIS A 35 4.67 2.58 -13.95
C HIS A 35 4.19 1.76 -15.16
N GLY A 36 4.82 0.60 -15.40
CA GLY A 36 4.48 -0.30 -16.50
C GLY A 36 4.86 0.21 -17.89
N GLY A 37 5.57 1.35 -17.98
CA GLY A 37 6.07 1.86 -19.26
C GLY A 37 7.53 1.46 -19.49
N GLU A 38 7.84 1.23 -20.76
CA GLU A 38 9.20 1.04 -21.28
C GLU A 38 9.63 2.32 -22.01
N TYR A 39 10.81 2.83 -21.68
CA TYR A 39 11.35 4.07 -22.24
C TYR A 39 12.78 3.86 -22.68
N SER A 40 13.19 4.51 -23.75
CA SER A 40 14.57 4.49 -24.23
C SER A 40 15.16 5.89 -24.13
N VAL A 41 16.37 6.01 -23.59
CA VAL A 41 17.09 7.27 -23.43
C VAL A 41 18.49 7.10 -23.99
N VAL A 42 18.96 8.10 -24.75
CA VAL A 42 20.35 8.17 -25.20
C VAL A 42 21.13 9.00 -24.18
N LEU A 43 22.26 8.47 -23.73
CA LEU A 43 23.19 9.10 -22.81
C LEU A 43 24.46 9.52 -23.54
N ASP A 44 24.97 10.69 -23.14
CA ASP A 44 26.31 11.13 -23.51
C ASP A 44 27.37 10.25 -22.85
N GLU A 45 28.50 10.06 -23.53
CA GLU A 45 29.58 9.16 -23.12
C GLU A 45 30.18 9.51 -21.76
N CYS A 46 30.10 10.78 -21.36
CA CYS A 46 30.59 11.27 -20.07
C CYS A 46 29.63 11.03 -18.90
N THR A 47 28.46 10.41 -19.12
CA THR A 47 27.48 10.20 -18.06
C THR A 47 27.85 8.95 -17.24
N GLU A 48 28.40 9.16 -16.04
CA GLU A 48 28.76 8.06 -15.14
C GLU A 48 27.61 7.60 -14.23
N LYS A 49 26.67 8.51 -13.93
CA LYS A 49 25.62 8.28 -12.93
C LYS A 49 24.25 8.76 -13.40
N LEU A 50 23.23 7.97 -13.07
CA LEU A 50 21.82 8.34 -13.21
C LEU A 50 21.22 8.65 -11.86
N PHE A 51 20.49 9.75 -11.78
CA PHE A 51 19.71 10.11 -10.61
C PHE A 51 18.24 9.90 -10.89
N ILE A 52 17.58 9.09 -10.06
CA ILE A 52 16.16 8.83 -10.14
C ILE A 52 15.47 9.56 -9.00
N LYS A 53 14.46 10.37 -9.33
CA LYS A 53 13.73 11.19 -8.36
C LYS A 53 12.23 10.91 -8.40
N ILE A 54 11.66 10.62 -7.22
CA ILE A 54 10.22 10.67 -6.95
C ILE A 54 9.98 11.67 -5.82
N ASP A 55 9.30 12.77 -6.10
CA ASP A 55 9.04 13.83 -5.12
C ASP A 55 10.30 14.29 -4.34
N HIS A 56 10.44 13.87 -3.08
CA HIS A 56 11.58 14.18 -2.19
C HIS A 56 12.63 13.07 -2.07
N VAL A 57 12.37 11.91 -2.67
CA VAL A 57 13.25 10.74 -2.65
C VAL A 57 14.15 10.77 -3.88
N ARG A 58 15.45 10.56 -3.67
CA ARG A 58 16.48 10.53 -4.74
C ARG A 58 17.30 9.27 -4.59
N SER A 59 17.37 8.48 -5.65
CA SER A 59 18.24 7.31 -5.77
C SER A 59 19.30 7.57 -6.83
N GLN A 60 20.44 6.90 -6.70
CA GLN A 60 21.55 6.97 -7.65
C GLN A 60 21.88 5.57 -8.14
N VAL A 61 22.18 5.46 -9.43
CA VAL A 61 22.60 4.22 -10.07
C VAL A 61 23.83 4.51 -10.91
N ASP A 62 24.91 3.78 -10.64
CA ASP A 62 26.17 3.89 -11.39
C ASP A 62 26.04 3.13 -12.72
N ILE A 63 26.46 3.77 -13.82
CA ILE A 63 26.37 3.21 -15.17
C ILE A 63 27.60 2.32 -15.43
N PRO A 64 27.43 1.08 -15.94
CA PRO A 64 28.55 0.25 -16.34
C PRO A 64 29.33 0.88 -17.51
N ALA A 65 30.66 0.83 -17.45
CA ALA A 65 31.53 1.41 -18.47
C ALA A 65 31.48 0.64 -19.80
N ASP A 66 31.22 -0.67 -19.77
CA ASP A 66 31.63 -1.60 -20.83
C ASP A 66 30.54 -1.98 -21.85
N GLN A 67 29.39 -1.29 -21.88
CA GLN A 67 28.26 -1.64 -22.76
C GLN A 67 27.61 -0.42 -23.42
N ASP A 68 27.34 -0.54 -24.73
CA ASP A 68 26.69 0.49 -25.54
C ASP A 68 25.15 0.46 -25.41
N THR A 69 24.59 -0.73 -25.16
CA THR A 69 23.16 -0.93 -24.93
C THR A 69 22.95 -1.49 -23.53
N LEU A 70 22.17 -0.78 -22.73
CA LEU A 70 21.95 -1.08 -21.31
C LEU A 70 20.47 -1.26 -21.03
N HIS A 71 20.14 -2.24 -20.18
CA HIS A 71 18.78 -2.46 -19.72
C HIS A 71 18.70 -2.17 -18.21
N LEU A 72 18.01 -1.09 -17.85
CA LEU A 72 17.82 -0.62 -16.48
C LEU A 72 16.42 -0.97 -16.00
N ILE A 73 16.34 -1.77 -14.95
CA ILE A 73 15.10 -2.03 -14.23
C ILE A 73 15.07 -1.13 -13.00
N LEU A 74 13.99 -0.36 -12.86
CA LEU A 74 13.67 0.41 -11.67
C LEU A 74 12.55 -0.28 -10.91
N PHE A 75 12.77 -0.53 -9.62
CA PHE A 75 11.78 -1.15 -8.75
C PHE A 75 11.84 -0.61 -7.33
N LEU A 76 10.75 -0.78 -6.59
CA LEU A 76 10.74 -0.52 -5.15
C LEU A 76 11.29 -1.72 -4.40
N ASP A 77 12.32 -1.48 -3.59
CA ASP A 77 12.83 -2.45 -2.64
C ASP A 77 12.13 -2.24 -1.30
N PHE A 78 11.26 -3.18 -0.94
CA PHE A 78 10.51 -3.17 0.32
C PHE A 78 10.55 -4.56 0.93
N ARG A 79 10.65 -4.60 2.26
CA ARG A 79 10.54 -5.86 3.00
C ARG A 79 9.11 -6.37 2.95
N ASP A 80 8.93 -7.69 2.93
CA ASP A 80 7.62 -8.30 2.73
C ASP A 80 6.70 -8.26 3.96
N ASP A 81 7.14 -7.64 5.06
CA ASP A 81 6.36 -7.45 6.29
C ASP A 81 5.40 -6.26 6.20
N TRP A 82 4.16 -6.46 6.66
CA TRP A 82 3.06 -5.48 6.60
C TRP A 82 3.44 -4.07 7.10
N PHE A 83 4.10 -3.95 8.25
CA PHE A 83 4.48 -2.63 8.80
C PHE A 83 5.73 -2.05 8.11
N HIS A 84 6.70 -2.89 7.79
CA HIS A 84 7.93 -2.47 7.14
C HIS A 84 7.68 -1.93 5.74
N LYS A 85 6.67 -2.43 5.01
CA LYS A 85 6.28 -1.90 3.69
C LYS A 85 5.97 -0.41 3.71
N TYR A 86 5.16 0.07 4.66
CA TYR A 86 4.80 1.50 4.76
C TYR A 86 6.01 2.39 5.09
N ILE A 87 6.87 1.92 5.99
CA ILE A 87 8.08 2.65 6.37
C ILE A 87 9.09 2.65 5.23
N ASP A 88 9.27 1.52 4.55
CA ASP A 88 10.26 1.36 3.50
C ASP A 88 9.94 2.26 2.30
N VAL A 89 8.66 2.50 2.00
CA VAL A 89 8.22 3.49 0.99
C VAL A 89 8.65 4.93 1.34
N LEU A 90 8.71 5.27 2.63
CA LEU A 90 9.13 6.59 3.11
C LEU A 90 10.65 6.76 3.17
N LYS A 91 11.43 5.67 3.02
CA LYS A 91 12.90 5.74 3.06
C LYS A 91 13.44 6.41 1.79
N ARG A 92 14.50 7.19 1.95
CA ARG A 92 15.20 7.90 0.84
C ARG A 92 15.74 6.98 -0.26
N ASN A 93 15.95 5.70 0.02
CA ASN A 93 16.52 4.71 -0.92
C ASN A 93 15.49 3.63 -1.32
N CYS A 94 14.19 3.94 -1.27
CA CYS A 94 13.14 2.97 -1.55
C CYS A 94 13.15 2.51 -3.02
N ILE A 95 13.50 3.40 -3.95
CA ILE A 95 13.66 3.05 -5.38
C ILE A 95 15.08 2.57 -5.61
N LYS A 96 15.22 1.36 -6.10
CA LYS A 96 16.48 0.79 -6.56
C LYS A 96 16.46 0.61 -8.07
N GLY A 97 17.62 0.79 -8.67
CA GLY A 97 17.86 0.44 -10.07
C GLY A 97 18.88 -0.68 -10.17
N ARG A 98 18.66 -1.61 -11.09
CA ARG A 98 19.61 -2.66 -11.43
C ARG A 98 19.74 -2.75 -12.94
N PHE A 99 20.99 -2.75 -13.42
CA PHE A 99 21.28 -3.12 -14.81
C PHE A 99 21.23 -4.63 -14.99
N THR A 100 20.70 -5.07 -16.13
CA THR A 100 20.41 -6.47 -16.40
C THR A 100 20.57 -6.81 -17.89
N THR A 101 20.39 -8.08 -18.25
CA THR A 101 20.39 -8.55 -19.64
C THR A 101 19.03 -8.29 -20.30
N ALA A 102 18.98 -8.34 -21.63
CA ALA A 102 17.73 -8.17 -22.37
C ALA A 102 16.65 -9.23 -21.98
N ASP A 103 17.07 -10.48 -21.75
CA ASP A 103 16.16 -11.57 -21.38
C ASP A 103 15.54 -11.37 -20.00
N ASP A 104 16.36 -10.96 -19.03
CA ASP A 104 15.88 -10.60 -17.68
C ASP A 104 14.96 -9.37 -17.73
N PHE A 105 15.29 -8.37 -18.55
CA PHE A 105 14.47 -7.16 -18.73
C PHE A 105 13.06 -7.47 -19.26
N ASN A 106 12.96 -8.40 -20.21
CA ASN A 106 11.69 -8.80 -20.80
C ASN A 106 10.86 -9.69 -19.86
N SER A 107 11.50 -10.54 -19.06
CA SER A 107 10.82 -11.46 -18.15
C SER A 107 10.55 -10.89 -16.75
N PHE A 108 11.14 -9.73 -16.40
CA PHE A 108 11.07 -9.15 -15.07
C PHE A 108 9.65 -8.87 -14.57
N ASP A 109 8.73 -8.45 -15.46
CA ASP A 109 7.33 -8.15 -15.10
C ASP A 109 6.67 -9.36 -14.42
N SER A 110 6.81 -10.52 -15.05
CA SER A 110 6.20 -11.76 -14.59
C SER A 110 6.80 -12.23 -13.26
N SER A 111 8.12 -12.14 -13.09
CA SER A 111 8.82 -12.59 -11.89
C SER A 111 8.58 -11.63 -10.71
N PHE A 112 8.54 -10.32 -10.98
CA PHE A 112 8.30 -9.28 -9.99
C PHE A 112 6.90 -9.41 -9.38
N TYR A 113 5.84 -9.50 -10.20
CA TYR A 113 4.47 -9.62 -9.69
C TYR A 113 4.16 -10.97 -9.05
N LYS A 114 4.77 -12.06 -9.55
CA LYS A 114 4.63 -13.38 -8.93
C LYS A 114 5.22 -13.42 -7.53
N LYS A 115 6.33 -12.71 -7.29
CA LYS A 115 6.98 -12.61 -5.99
C LYS A 115 6.26 -11.64 -5.05
N THR A 116 5.70 -10.56 -5.57
CA THR A 116 5.15 -9.48 -4.74
C THR A 116 3.70 -9.70 -4.32
N ASN A 117 2.86 -10.39 -5.11
CA ASN A 117 1.43 -10.53 -4.83
C ASN A 117 1.08 -11.83 -4.08
N ASN A 118 1.10 -11.79 -2.75
CA ASN A 118 0.53 -12.85 -1.93
C ASN A 118 -0.99 -12.66 -1.83
N TRP A 119 -1.73 -13.47 -2.59
CA TRP A 119 -3.19 -13.46 -2.61
C TRP A 119 -3.78 -14.17 -1.41
N LEU A 120 -4.85 -13.62 -0.84
CA LEU A 120 -5.57 -14.25 0.25
C LEU A 120 -6.36 -15.45 -0.31
N SER A 121 -6.10 -16.66 0.18
CA SER A 121 -6.93 -17.81 -0.21
C SER A 121 -8.35 -17.64 0.36
N VAL A 122 -9.37 -17.99 -0.43
CA VAL A 122 -10.80 -17.76 -0.13
C VAL A 122 -11.20 -18.30 1.26
N ASN A 123 -10.57 -19.39 1.69
CA ASN A 123 -10.84 -20.06 2.98
C ASN A 123 -10.23 -19.34 4.19
N LYS A 124 -9.38 -18.33 3.98
CA LYS A 124 -8.69 -17.58 5.04
C LYS A 124 -9.44 -16.32 5.48
N ILE A 125 -10.54 -15.95 4.83
CA ILE A 125 -11.36 -14.79 5.25
C ILE A 125 -12.25 -15.16 6.43
N ASN A 126 -12.08 -14.43 7.53
CA ASN A 126 -12.89 -14.60 8.73
C ASN A 126 -14.21 -13.82 8.60
N LYS A 127 -15.21 -14.42 7.93
CA LYS A 127 -16.55 -13.82 7.80
C LYS A 127 -17.18 -13.45 9.17
N PRO A 128 -17.08 -14.28 10.23
CA PRO A 128 -17.56 -13.88 11.55
C PRO A 128 -16.94 -12.59 12.08
N LEU A 129 -15.65 -12.34 11.82
CA LEU A 129 -15.00 -11.09 12.21
C LEU A 129 -15.57 -9.91 11.41
N LEU A 130 -15.71 -10.05 10.08
CA LEU A 130 -16.25 -8.99 9.22
C LEU A 130 -17.69 -8.63 9.61
N ASN A 131 -18.53 -9.64 9.84
CA ASN A 131 -19.92 -9.43 10.28
C ASN A 131 -19.99 -8.75 11.66
N PHE A 132 -19.07 -9.09 12.56
CA PHE A 132 -18.98 -8.43 13.86
C PHE A 132 -18.60 -6.96 13.72
N GLY A 133 -17.64 -6.63 12.84
CA GLY A 133 -17.31 -5.24 12.52
C GLY A 133 -18.46 -4.49 11.86
N LEU A 134 -19.26 -5.15 11.01
CA LEU A 134 -20.47 -4.55 10.42
C LEU A 134 -21.51 -4.23 11.49
N ALA A 135 -21.70 -5.10 12.48
CA ALA A 135 -22.60 -4.84 13.61
C ALA A 135 -22.15 -3.62 14.43
N ILE A 136 -20.84 -3.48 14.70
CA ILE A 136 -20.28 -2.27 15.36
C ILE A 136 -20.53 -1.03 14.52
N SER A 137 -20.28 -1.11 13.22
CA SER A 137 -20.46 0.01 12.29
C SER A 137 -21.92 0.46 12.23
N ALA A 138 -22.86 -0.49 12.16
CA ALA A 138 -24.28 -0.21 12.20
C ALA A 138 -24.71 0.39 13.55
N ALA A 139 -24.18 -0.10 14.66
CA ALA A 139 -24.43 0.45 15.98
C ALA A 139 -23.91 1.91 16.10
N LEU A 140 -22.76 2.24 15.49
CA LEU A 140 -22.25 3.62 15.43
C LEU A 140 -23.19 4.54 14.64
N ILE A 141 -23.69 4.08 13.49
CA ILE A 141 -24.66 4.83 12.69
C ILE A 141 -25.94 5.08 13.51
N VAL A 142 -26.52 4.04 14.12
CA VAL A 142 -27.72 4.18 14.97
C VAL A 142 -27.45 5.14 16.12
N THR A 143 -26.32 4.99 16.81
CA THR A 143 -25.94 5.86 17.93
C THR A 143 -25.77 7.31 17.49
N SER A 144 -25.19 7.56 16.31
CA SER A 144 -25.07 8.93 15.78
C SER A 144 -26.41 9.60 15.54
N VAL A 145 -27.42 8.85 15.08
CA VAL A 145 -28.78 9.36 14.87
C VAL A 145 -29.52 9.57 16.20
N MET A 146 -29.29 8.70 17.19
CA MET A 146 -29.91 8.82 18.51
C MET A 146 -29.31 9.96 19.34
N GLN A 147 -28.01 10.24 19.19
CA GLN A 147 -27.30 11.26 19.96
C GLN A 147 -27.27 12.61 19.24
N GLN A 148 -28.44 13.16 18.85
CA GLN A 148 -28.49 14.41 18.08
C GLN A 148 -27.87 15.62 18.78
N ASN A 149 -27.79 15.58 20.12
CA ASN A 149 -27.17 16.62 20.94
C ASN A 149 -25.64 16.49 21.06
N ASN A 150 -25.05 15.44 20.48
CA ASN A 150 -23.61 15.22 20.52
C ASN A 150 -22.91 16.07 19.45
N PRO A 151 -21.96 16.96 19.81
CA PRO A 151 -21.24 17.79 18.84
C PRO A 151 -20.42 16.98 17.83
N TYR A 152 -20.14 15.70 18.11
CA TYR A 152 -19.37 14.81 17.23
C TYR A 152 -20.24 13.78 16.49
N GLN A 153 -21.57 13.96 16.45
CA GLN A 153 -22.49 13.02 15.78
C GLN A 153 -22.10 12.74 14.33
N ASP A 154 -21.67 13.76 13.58
CA ASP A 154 -21.35 13.64 12.16
C ASP A 154 -20.09 12.79 11.95
N LEU A 155 -19.12 12.89 12.87
CA LEU A 155 -17.93 12.05 12.87
C LEU A 155 -18.27 10.59 13.17
N LEU A 156 -19.17 10.33 14.13
CA LEU A 156 -19.65 8.98 14.42
C LEU A 156 -20.37 8.37 13.20
N PHE A 157 -21.25 9.15 12.57
CA PHE A 157 -21.98 8.73 11.37
C PHE A 157 -21.00 8.42 10.22
N PHE A 158 -20.02 9.30 9.99
CA PHE A 158 -19.00 9.13 8.97
C PHE A 158 -18.14 7.88 9.22
N ILE A 159 -17.63 7.70 10.44
CA ILE A 159 -16.83 6.52 10.80
C ILE A 159 -17.65 5.23 10.62
N GLY A 160 -18.90 5.22 11.07
CA GLY A 160 -19.80 4.07 10.92
C GLY A 160 -20.06 3.74 9.44
N THR A 161 -20.33 4.76 8.62
CA THR A 161 -20.59 4.58 7.18
C THR A 161 -19.35 4.11 6.43
N CYS A 162 -18.21 4.76 6.62
CA CYS A 162 -16.95 4.38 5.98
C CYS A 162 -16.50 2.97 6.38
N SER A 163 -16.63 2.61 7.66
CA SER A 163 -16.34 1.26 8.14
C SER A 163 -17.26 0.22 7.50
N THR A 164 -18.56 0.53 7.37
CA THR A 164 -19.53 -0.33 6.69
C THR A 164 -19.14 -0.58 5.23
N ILE A 165 -18.86 0.48 4.49
CA ILE A 165 -18.44 0.38 3.07
C ILE A 165 -17.15 -0.43 2.95
N SER A 166 -16.14 -0.12 3.77
CA SER A 166 -14.85 -0.82 3.77
C SER A 166 -14.99 -2.33 4.03
N LEU A 167 -15.80 -2.71 5.01
CA LEU A 167 -16.04 -4.11 5.36
C LEU A 167 -16.87 -4.83 4.29
N LEU A 168 -17.90 -4.20 3.73
CA LEU A 168 -18.68 -4.76 2.62
C LEU A 168 -17.81 -4.98 1.38
N PHE A 169 -16.94 -4.02 1.06
CA PHE A 169 -15.99 -4.15 -0.05
C PHE A 169 -15.01 -5.30 0.19
N THR A 170 -14.63 -5.53 1.45
CA THR A 170 -13.79 -6.67 1.85
C THR A 170 -14.50 -8.01 1.70
N ILE A 171 -15.79 -8.08 2.03
CA ILE A 171 -16.62 -9.28 1.81
C ILE A 171 -16.81 -9.55 0.32
N SER A 172 -17.07 -8.50 -0.47
CA SER A 172 -17.33 -8.59 -1.92
C SER A 172 -16.08 -9.02 -2.70
N GLN A 173 -14.92 -8.43 -2.39
CA GLN A 173 -13.64 -8.72 -3.06
C GLN A 173 -12.90 -9.94 -2.52
N LYS A 174 -13.59 -10.83 -1.80
CA LYS A 174 -13.00 -11.96 -1.07
C LYS A 174 -12.07 -12.88 -1.88
N ASN A 175 -12.23 -12.94 -3.21
CA ASN A 175 -11.47 -13.84 -4.08
C ASN A 175 -10.26 -13.15 -4.73
N ASN A 176 -10.20 -11.82 -4.74
CA ASN A 176 -9.21 -11.04 -5.49
C ASN A 176 -8.54 -9.98 -4.60
N MET A 177 -8.32 -10.31 -3.32
CA MET A 177 -7.70 -9.38 -2.37
C MET A 177 -6.31 -9.86 -1.97
N PRO A 178 -5.28 -9.02 -2.11
CA PRO A 178 -3.98 -9.26 -1.50
C PRO A 178 -4.08 -9.42 0.02
N VAL A 179 -3.29 -10.32 0.60
CA VAL A 179 -3.25 -10.51 2.07
C VAL A 179 -2.95 -9.18 2.76
N PHE A 180 -2.05 -8.39 2.18
CA PHE A 180 -1.69 -7.07 2.68
C PHE A 180 -2.90 -6.14 2.80
N ASP A 181 -3.68 -5.99 1.73
CA ASP A 181 -4.86 -5.11 1.71
C ASP A 181 -5.90 -5.55 2.74
N TYR A 182 -6.08 -6.86 2.90
CA TYR A 182 -6.96 -7.41 3.94
C TYR A 182 -6.48 -7.00 5.34
N LYS A 183 -5.18 -7.20 5.66
CA LYS A 183 -4.62 -6.82 6.96
C LYS A 183 -4.78 -5.33 7.22
N SER A 184 -4.43 -4.49 6.24
CA SER A 184 -4.53 -3.03 6.34
C SER A 184 -5.97 -2.56 6.56
N ARG A 185 -6.95 -3.12 5.85
CA ARG A 185 -8.37 -2.75 6.02
C ARG A 185 -8.91 -3.12 7.42
N ILE A 186 -8.58 -4.31 7.92
CA ILE A 186 -9.01 -4.75 9.26
C ILE A 186 -8.40 -3.85 10.35
N ILE A 187 -7.11 -3.55 10.25
CA ILE A 187 -6.42 -2.68 11.22
C ILE A 187 -6.95 -1.25 11.15
N ALA A 188 -7.12 -0.69 9.95
CA ALA A 188 -7.70 0.65 9.79
C ALA A 188 -9.11 0.73 10.38
N THR A 189 -9.94 -0.30 10.17
CA THR A 189 -11.29 -0.37 10.75
C THR A 189 -11.24 -0.46 12.28
N ALA A 190 -10.33 -1.26 12.84
CA ALA A 190 -10.13 -1.35 14.29
C ALA A 190 -9.71 0.01 14.90
N LEU A 191 -8.78 0.73 14.27
CA LEU A 191 -8.35 2.06 14.70
C LEU A 191 -9.47 3.09 14.59
N LEU A 192 -10.28 3.03 13.53
CA LEU A 192 -11.47 3.88 13.38
C LEU A 192 -12.49 3.64 14.49
N PHE A 193 -12.70 2.39 14.93
CA PHE A 193 -13.58 2.12 16.06
C PHE A 193 -13.02 2.67 17.38
N VAL A 194 -11.71 2.53 17.63
CA VAL A 194 -11.06 3.17 18.78
C VAL A 194 -11.24 4.68 18.74
N LEU A 195 -11.09 5.30 17.57
CA LEU A 195 -11.32 6.73 17.40
C LEU A 195 -12.79 7.10 17.66
N ALA A 196 -13.74 6.31 17.13
CA ALA A 196 -15.16 6.52 17.35
C ALA A 196 -15.55 6.48 18.83
N TYR A 197 -14.92 5.61 19.63
CA TYR A 197 -15.16 5.54 21.07
C TYR A 197 -14.98 6.90 21.78
N PHE A 198 -13.99 7.70 21.37
CA PHE A 198 -13.76 9.04 21.95
C PHE A 198 -14.83 10.08 21.58
N PHE A 199 -15.63 9.81 20.53
CA PHE A 199 -16.67 10.72 20.06
C PHE A 199 -18.07 10.34 20.55
N ILE A 200 -18.24 9.18 21.19
CA ILE A 200 -19.53 8.77 21.76
C ILE A 200 -19.86 9.68 22.95
N ALA A 201 -21.08 10.23 22.97
CA ALA A 201 -21.52 11.07 24.09
C ALA A 201 -21.46 10.27 25.41
N PRO A 202 -21.09 10.92 26.53
CA PRO A 202 -20.85 10.25 27.80
C PRO A 202 -22.16 9.71 28.38
N SER A 203 -22.48 8.48 28.03
CA SER A 203 -23.47 7.64 28.68
C SER A 203 -22.75 6.39 29.16
N ALA A 204 -22.67 6.20 30.47
CA ALA A 204 -21.85 5.14 31.07
C ALA A 204 -22.15 3.75 30.47
N ILE A 205 -23.43 3.45 30.24
CA ILE A 205 -23.88 2.16 29.68
C ILE A 205 -23.41 2.02 28.23
N ILE A 206 -23.62 3.05 27.41
CA ILE A 206 -23.27 3.04 25.99
C ILE A 206 -21.74 2.96 25.84
N SER A 207 -20.99 3.77 26.60
CA SER A 207 -19.53 3.77 26.59
C SER A 207 -18.96 2.42 27.01
N ILE A 208 -19.45 1.80 28.09
CA ILE A 208 -18.98 0.46 28.51
C ILE A 208 -19.27 -0.58 27.43
N LEU A 209 -20.48 -0.59 26.86
CA LEU A 209 -20.85 -1.51 25.79
C LEU A 209 -19.93 -1.39 24.58
N PHE A 210 -19.74 -0.16 24.08
CA PHE A 210 -18.85 0.07 22.94
C PHE A 210 -17.40 -0.29 23.27
N PHE A 211 -16.91 0.04 24.46
CA PHE A 211 -15.57 -0.36 24.89
C PHE A 211 -15.39 -1.90 24.84
N THR A 212 -16.31 -2.66 25.44
CA THR A 212 -16.25 -4.12 25.45
C THR A 212 -16.28 -4.71 24.04
N VAL A 213 -17.18 -4.23 23.19
CA VAL A 213 -17.36 -4.76 21.84
C VAL A 213 -16.17 -4.40 20.94
N ILE A 214 -15.63 -3.18 21.05
CA ILE A 214 -14.44 -2.74 20.31
C ILE A 214 -13.21 -3.53 20.77
N ALA A 215 -13.01 -3.70 22.08
CA ALA A 215 -11.91 -4.50 22.61
C ALA A 215 -11.98 -5.95 22.11
N ALA A 216 -13.17 -6.58 22.15
CA ALA A 216 -13.37 -7.92 21.61
C ALA A 216 -13.06 -8.00 20.11
N PHE A 217 -13.44 -6.98 19.33
CA PHE A 217 -13.15 -6.90 17.90
C PHE A 217 -11.64 -6.82 17.63
N ILE A 218 -10.91 -6.00 18.40
CA ILE A 218 -9.45 -5.85 18.30
C ILE A 218 -8.77 -7.19 18.62
N ILE A 219 -9.12 -7.83 19.74
CA ILE A 219 -8.54 -9.12 20.15
C ILE A 219 -8.77 -10.17 19.07
N LYS A 220 -10.00 -10.30 18.56
CA LYS A 220 -10.34 -11.25 17.49
C LYS A 220 -9.63 -10.92 16.18
N SER A 221 -9.46 -9.64 15.87
CA SER A 221 -8.71 -9.17 14.70
C SER A 221 -7.24 -9.58 14.80
N LEU A 222 -6.56 -9.30 15.90
CA LEU A 222 -5.16 -9.66 16.11
C LEU A 222 -4.94 -11.18 16.02
N SER A 223 -5.81 -11.97 16.66
CA SER A 223 -5.77 -13.44 16.57
C SER A 223 -5.90 -13.91 15.11
N THR A 224 -6.87 -13.37 14.37
CA THR A 224 -7.08 -13.71 12.96
C THR A 224 -5.88 -13.32 12.09
N LEU A 225 -5.33 -12.12 12.28
CA LEU A 225 -4.23 -11.58 11.50
C LEU A 225 -2.91 -12.32 11.76
N ASN A 226 -2.68 -12.81 12.98
CA ASN A 226 -1.51 -13.62 13.33
C ASN A 226 -1.58 -15.01 12.69
N ASN A 227 -2.78 -15.58 12.56
CA ASN A 227 -3.00 -16.87 11.89
C ASN A 227 -2.86 -16.77 10.35
N LEU A 228 -2.93 -15.55 9.80
CA LEU A 228 -2.61 -15.26 8.41
C LEU A 228 -1.09 -15.09 8.23
N LYS A 229 -0.33 -16.18 8.42
CA LYS A 229 1.07 -16.22 8.02
C LYS A 229 1.17 -16.21 6.49
N VAL A 230 2.04 -15.33 6.01
CA VAL A 230 2.53 -15.30 4.64
C VAL A 230 3.53 -16.46 4.55
N ASN A 231 3.20 -17.48 3.76
CA ASN A 231 4.19 -18.50 3.38
C ASN A 231 5.03 -17.95 2.22
#